data_AF-A0A0F2L9S3-F1
#
_entry.id   AF-A0A0F2L9S3-F1
#
_cell.length_a   1.000
_cell.length_b   1.000
_cell.length_c   1.000
_cell.angle_alpha   90.00
_cell.angle_beta   90.00
_cell.angle_gamma   90.00
#
_symmetry.space_group_name_H-M   'P 1'
#
loop_
_entity.id
_entity.type
_entity.pdbx_description
1 polymer ?
#
loop_
_entity_poly.entity_id
_entity_poly.type
_entity_poly.pdbx_seq_one_letter_code
_entity_poly.pdbx_strand_id
1 'polypeptide(L)'
;MLLIPNLIIAFLSLYVVIRAAQAYRALGEARLALLALGEALFAGALLLEGLAGAIAMPGLLRALLPLFASSQLLLLAALLILAIAVTPSQLYAALLAPFPAHLEARRIGLIPLANAALSAYIAVVLLYGYIQRRGNIWMPLAFAAFSASIILSPLHTTALVLRVLTTAFLAAGVSYAEAKAK
;
A
#
# COMPACT_ATOMS: atom_id res chain seq x y z
N MET A 1 -23.14 -1.27 -0.83
CA MET A 1 -21.96 -2.17 -0.88
C MET A 1 -21.63 -2.38 -2.34
N LEU A 2 -20.43 -1.95 -2.77
CA LEU A 2 -20.02 -2.01 -4.18
C LEU A 2 -19.11 -3.23 -4.38
N LEU A 3 -19.72 -4.37 -4.70
CA LEU A 3 -19.02 -5.66 -4.86
C LEU A 3 -17.95 -5.61 -5.96
N ILE A 4 -18.27 -5.00 -7.11
CA ILE A 4 -17.41 -5.02 -8.30
C ILE A 4 -16.05 -4.33 -8.04
N PRO A 5 -15.97 -3.08 -7.54
CA PRO A 5 -14.68 -2.44 -7.24
C PRO A 5 -13.83 -3.23 -6.25
N ASN A 6 -14.45 -3.85 -5.24
CA ASN A 6 -13.76 -4.64 -4.24
C ASN A 6 -13.14 -5.93 -4.81
N LEU A 7 -13.84 -6.59 -5.74
CA LEU A 7 -13.30 -7.73 -6.48
C LEU A 7 -12.15 -7.31 -7.40
N ILE A 8 -12.24 -6.14 -8.05
CA ILE A 8 -11.16 -5.60 -8.87
C ILE A 8 -9.90 -5.33 -8.02
N ILE A 9 -10.07 -4.69 -6.86
CA ILE A 9 -8.98 -4.47 -5.89
C ILE A 9 -8.35 -5.81 -5.52
N ALA A 10 -9.15 -6.79 -5.10
CA ALA A 10 -8.65 -8.10 -4.70
C ALA A 10 -7.88 -8.80 -5.84
N PHE A 11 -8.44 -8.86 -7.05
CA PHE A 11 -7.82 -9.55 -8.17
C PHE A 11 -6.49 -8.92 -8.59
N LEU A 12 -6.45 -7.58 -8.74
CA LEU A 12 -5.24 -6.87 -9.12
C LEU A 12 -4.18 -6.93 -8.03
N SER A 13 -4.58 -6.82 -6.76
CA SER A 13 -3.68 -7.01 -5.63
C SER A 13 -3.08 -8.41 -5.58
N LEU A 14 -3.88 -9.45 -5.83
CA LEU A 14 -3.39 -10.82 -5.90
C LEU A 14 -2.34 -11.00 -7.00
N TYR A 15 -2.59 -10.43 -8.18
CA TYR A 15 -1.61 -10.40 -9.27
C TYR A 15 -0.29 -9.77 -8.81
N VAL A 16 -0.34 -8.58 -8.20
CA VAL A 16 0.86 -7.87 -7.70
C VAL A 16 1.59 -8.70 -6.63
N VAL A 17 0.88 -9.29 -5.67
CA VAL A 17 1.47 -10.14 -4.62
C VAL A 17 2.27 -11.29 -5.24
N ILE A 18 1.68 -12.01 -6.19
CA ILE A 18 2.33 -13.16 -6.83
C ILE A 18 3.62 -12.73 -7.52
N ARG A 19 3.58 -11.63 -8.28
CA ARG A 19 4.75 -11.13 -9.02
C ARG A 19 5.83 -10.56 -8.11
N ALA A 20 5.46 -9.77 -7.11
CA ALA A 20 6.40 -9.21 -6.14
C ALA A 20 7.08 -10.33 -5.32
N ALA A 21 6.34 -11.38 -4.94
CA ALA A 21 6.92 -12.54 -4.26
C ALA A 21 7.87 -13.36 -5.15
N GLN A 22 7.56 -13.49 -6.45
CA GLN A 22 8.48 -14.10 -7.42
C GLN A 22 9.77 -13.27 -7.55
N ALA A 23 9.64 -11.95 -7.69
CA ALA A 23 10.79 -11.04 -7.75
C ALA A 23 11.65 -11.12 -6.49
N TYR A 24 11.04 -11.12 -5.30
CA TYR A 24 11.74 -11.24 -4.02
C TYR A 24 12.66 -12.47 -3.96
N ARG A 25 12.19 -13.62 -4.45
CA ARG A 25 12.99 -14.87 -4.48
C ARG A 25 14.13 -14.84 -5.50
N ALA A 26 14.04 -14.00 -6.52
CA ALA A 26 15.01 -13.93 -7.61
C ALA A 26 16.13 -12.90 -7.36
N LEU A 27 15.97 -12.00 -6.38
CA LEU A 27 16.87 -10.86 -6.16
C LEU A 27 17.94 -11.18 -5.11
N GLY A 28 19.21 -11.04 -5.48
CA GLY A 28 20.35 -11.15 -4.55
C GLY A 28 20.66 -9.86 -3.80
N GLU A 29 20.19 -8.70 -4.29
CA GLU A 29 20.43 -7.40 -3.64
C GLU A 29 19.39 -7.11 -2.56
N ALA A 30 19.86 -6.88 -1.32
CA ALA A 30 18.99 -6.64 -0.16
C ALA A 30 18.02 -5.47 -0.35
N ARG A 31 18.41 -4.40 -1.06
CA ARG A 31 17.57 -3.23 -1.30
C ARG A 31 16.39 -3.54 -2.24
N LEU A 32 16.65 -4.27 -3.32
CA LEU A 32 15.61 -4.68 -4.27
C LEU A 32 14.68 -5.74 -3.64
N ALA A 33 15.25 -6.62 -2.81
CA ALA A 33 14.47 -7.57 -2.02
C ALA A 33 13.52 -6.85 -1.03
N LEU A 34 13.99 -5.82 -0.32
CA LEU A 34 13.14 -5.01 0.57
C LEU A 34 12.01 -4.31 -0.20
N LEU A 35 12.30 -3.80 -1.39
CA LEU A 35 11.30 -3.15 -2.24
C LEU A 35 10.21 -4.15 -2.69
N ALA A 36 10.61 -5.33 -3.17
CA ALA A 36 9.69 -6.40 -3.56
C ALA A 36 8.86 -6.93 -2.36
N LEU A 37 9.49 -7.07 -1.19
CA LEU A 37 8.79 -7.47 0.04
C LEU A 37 7.75 -6.42 0.45
N GLY A 38 8.13 -5.13 0.43
CA GLY A 38 7.25 -4.02 0.74
C GLY A 38 6.06 -3.94 -0.20
N GLU A 39 6.27 -4.12 -1.50
CA GLU A 39 5.20 -4.18 -2.51
C GLU A 39 4.27 -5.38 -2.29
N ALA A 40 4.81 -6.56 -2.00
CA ALA A 40 4.01 -7.76 -1.72
C ALA A 40 3.14 -7.56 -0.47
N LEU A 41 3.68 -6.99 0.60
CA LEU A 41 2.93 -6.71 1.82
C LEU A 41 1.87 -5.62 1.57
N PHE A 42 2.21 -4.56 0.85
CA PHE A 42 1.26 -3.48 0.53
C PHE A 42 0.09 -4.01 -0.30
N ALA A 43 0.37 -4.78 -1.36
CA ALA A 43 -0.65 -5.41 -2.18
C ALA A 43 -1.45 -6.46 -1.39
N GLY A 44 -0.81 -7.22 -0.50
CA GLY A 44 -1.48 -8.17 0.39
C GLY A 44 -2.47 -7.49 1.33
N ALA A 45 -2.14 -6.30 1.85
CA ALA A 45 -3.07 -5.53 2.66
C ALA A 45 -4.29 -5.06 1.85
N LEU A 46 -4.06 -4.59 0.62
CA LEU A 46 -5.13 -4.19 -0.30
C LEU A 46 -6.01 -5.38 -0.72
N LEU A 47 -5.43 -6.58 -0.88
CA LEU A 47 -6.17 -7.82 -1.12
C LEU A 47 -7.13 -8.10 0.05
N LEU A 48 -6.63 -8.05 1.29
CA LEU A 48 -7.46 -8.24 2.48
C LEU A 48 -8.57 -7.19 2.57
N GLU A 49 -8.27 -5.94 2.27
CA GLU A 49 -9.26 -4.85 2.24
C GLU A 49 -10.33 -5.07 1.17
N GLY A 50 -9.94 -5.46 -0.04
CA GLY A 50 -10.85 -5.78 -1.14
C GLY A 50 -11.75 -6.96 -0.81
N LEU A 51 -11.21 -8.05 -0.25
CA LEU A 51 -11.99 -9.21 0.19
C LEU A 51 -12.95 -8.84 1.33
N ALA A 52 -12.49 -8.10 2.32
CA ALA A 52 -13.33 -7.64 3.44
C ALA A 52 -14.48 -6.75 2.93
N GLY A 53 -14.21 -5.86 1.99
CA GLY A 53 -15.22 -5.00 1.37
C GLY A 53 -16.22 -5.77 0.48
N ALA A 54 -15.81 -6.86 -0.16
CA ALA A 54 -16.68 -7.73 -0.95
C ALA A 54 -17.61 -8.59 -0.08
N ILE A 55 -17.12 -9.04 1.09
CA ILE A 55 -17.82 -9.96 2.00
C ILE A 55 -18.64 -9.22 3.07
N ALA A 56 -18.36 -7.93 3.30
CA ALA A 56 -19.08 -7.15 4.29
C ALA A 56 -20.60 -7.27 4.03
N MET A 57 -21.30 -7.89 4.97
CA MET A 57 -22.75 -7.80 5.15
C MET A 57 -23.01 -6.92 6.37
N PRO A 58 -24.16 -6.22 6.46
CA PRO A 58 -24.46 -5.32 7.58
C PRO A 58 -24.28 -5.94 8.98
N GLY A 59 -24.45 -7.25 9.13
CA GLY A 59 -24.24 -7.98 10.40
C GLY A 59 -22.81 -8.49 10.66
N LEU A 60 -21.96 -8.56 9.63
CA LEU A 60 -20.58 -9.09 9.72
C LEU A 60 -19.51 -8.00 9.93
N LEU A 61 -19.88 -6.72 9.82
CA LEU A 61 -18.99 -5.57 10.00
C LEU A 61 -18.25 -5.58 11.36
N ARG A 62 -18.91 -6.02 12.43
CA ARG A 62 -18.27 -6.17 13.76
C ARG A 62 -17.23 -7.27 13.80
N ALA A 63 -17.42 -8.36 13.07
CA ALA A 63 -16.47 -9.46 12.99
C ALA A 63 -15.27 -9.13 12.05
N LEU A 64 -15.48 -8.24 11.08
CA LEU A 64 -14.45 -7.82 10.12
C LEU A 64 -13.60 -6.64 10.62
N LEU A 65 -14.04 -5.92 11.65
CA LEU A 65 -13.29 -4.85 12.32
C LEU A 65 -11.83 -5.22 12.69
N PRO A 66 -11.55 -6.38 13.33
CA PRO A 66 -10.16 -6.80 13.60
C PRO A 66 -9.36 -7.07 12.32
N LEU A 67 -9.99 -7.55 11.26
CA LEU A 67 -9.33 -7.79 9.96
C LEU A 67 -8.94 -6.45 9.30
N PHE A 68 -9.81 -5.44 9.38
CA PHE A 68 -9.52 -4.07 8.94
C PHE A 68 -8.42 -3.41 9.78
N ALA A 69 -8.42 -3.57 11.09
CA ALA A 69 -7.34 -3.05 11.94
C ALA A 69 -6.00 -3.72 11.59
N SER A 70 -6.01 -5.03 11.36
CA SER A 70 -4.85 -5.80 10.94
C SER A 70 -4.32 -5.36 9.58
N SER A 71 -5.20 -5.07 8.61
CA SER A 71 -4.77 -4.58 7.29
C SER A 71 -4.12 -3.19 7.37
N GLN A 72 -4.60 -2.31 8.25
CA GLN A 72 -3.98 -0.99 8.48
C GLN A 72 -2.59 -1.09 9.11
N LEU A 73 -2.37 -2.04 10.02
CA LEU A 73 -1.05 -2.33 10.57
C LEU A 73 -0.11 -2.94 9.52
N LEU A 74 -0.65 -3.84 8.68
CA LEU A 74 0.11 -4.42 7.57
C LEU A 74 0.52 -3.35 6.54
N LEU A 75 -0.39 -2.41 6.22
CA LEU A 75 -0.11 -1.25 5.37
C LEU A 75 1.00 -0.39 5.95
N LEU A 76 0.95 -0.10 7.25
CA LEU A 76 1.99 0.68 7.91
C LEU A 76 3.35 0.00 7.82
N ALA A 77 3.41 -1.30 8.12
CA ALA A 77 4.64 -2.08 8.00
C ALA A 77 5.16 -2.09 6.56
N ALA A 78 4.28 -2.31 5.58
CA ALA A 78 4.64 -2.32 4.17
C ALA A 78 5.19 -0.97 3.69
N LEU A 79 4.51 0.13 4.03
CA LEU A 79 4.92 1.48 3.66
C LEU A 79 6.24 1.88 4.34
N LEU A 80 6.48 1.46 5.58
CA LEU A 80 7.76 1.70 6.25
C LEU A 80 8.91 0.97 5.54
N ILE A 81 8.72 -0.30 5.18
CA ILE A 81 9.70 -1.09 4.43
C ILE A 81 9.99 -0.43 3.07
N LEU A 82 8.94 -0.01 2.36
CA LEU A 82 9.06 0.70 1.08
C LEU A 82 9.80 2.03 1.24
N ALA A 83 9.48 2.81 2.27
CA ALA A 83 10.11 4.09 2.50
C ALA A 83 11.62 3.95 2.80
N ILE A 84 12.00 2.92 3.57
CA ILE A 84 13.41 2.55 3.82
C ILE A 84 14.10 2.12 2.50
N ALA A 85 13.43 1.31 1.68
CA ALA A 85 13.99 0.82 0.43
C ALA A 85 14.22 1.95 -0.59
N VAL A 86 13.28 2.88 -0.68
CA VAL A 86 13.35 4.02 -1.61
C VAL A 86 14.34 5.08 -1.09
N THR A 87 14.42 5.29 0.23
CA THR A 87 15.32 6.25 0.88
C THR A 87 15.83 5.73 2.23
N PRO A 88 17.13 5.39 2.35
CA PRO A 88 17.71 5.05 3.64
C PRO A 88 17.96 6.35 4.44
N SER A 89 16.94 6.89 5.10
CA SER A 89 17.09 8.06 5.98
C SER A 89 16.70 7.75 7.42
N GLN A 90 17.36 8.38 8.39
CA GLN A 90 17.13 8.19 9.83
C GLN A 90 15.77 8.74 10.31
N LEU A 91 15.05 9.51 9.48
CA LEU A 91 13.76 10.10 9.81
C LEU A 91 12.69 9.05 10.18
N TYR A 92 12.79 7.82 9.64
CA TYR A 92 11.82 6.75 9.93
C TYR A 92 11.94 6.19 11.34
N ALA A 93 13.09 6.35 12.00
CA ALA A 93 13.29 5.90 13.37
C ALA A 93 12.37 6.65 14.35
N ALA A 94 11.99 7.90 14.05
CA ALA A 94 11.06 8.68 14.86
C ALA A 94 9.59 8.24 14.70
N LEU A 95 9.20 7.76 13.51
CA LEU A 95 7.88 7.18 13.25
C LEU A 95 7.73 5.77 13.85
N LEU A 96 8.84 5.03 13.92
CA LEU A 96 8.97 3.71 14.54
C LEU A 96 9.24 3.76 16.06
N ALA A 97 9.51 4.94 16.63
CA ALA A 97 9.81 5.07 18.05
C ALA A 97 8.62 4.57 18.90
N PRO A 98 8.88 3.76 19.95
CA PRO A 98 7.83 3.30 20.85
C PRO A 98 7.21 4.51 21.57
N PHE A 99 5.93 4.77 21.28
CA PHE A 99 5.16 5.78 21.99
C PHE A 99 4.65 5.19 23.32
N PRO A 100 4.51 6.00 24.38
CA PRO A 100 4.01 5.53 25.67
C PRO A 100 2.57 4.98 25.55
N ALA A 101 2.31 3.86 26.23
CA ALA A 101 1.10 3.02 26.12
C ALA A 101 -0.24 3.80 26.26
N HIS A 102 -0.23 4.95 26.93
CA HIS A 102 -1.40 5.79 27.17
C HIS A 102 -1.89 6.53 25.90
N LEU A 103 -1.07 6.58 24.84
CA LEU A 103 -1.41 7.18 23.54
C LEU A 103 -1.84 6.13 22.49
N GLU A 104 -1.87 4.84 22.82
CA GLU A 104 -2.24 3.77 21.89
C GLU A 104 -3.66 3.89 21.35
N ALA A 105 -4.62 4.35 22.16
CA ALA A 105 -5.99 4.62 21.72
C ALA A 105 -6.07 5.77 20.69
N ARG A 106 -5.20 6.80 20.79
CA ARG A 106 -5.05 7.85 19.76
C ARG A 106 -4.33 7.32 18.52
N ARG A 107 -3.45 6.33 18.67
CA ARG A 107 -2.68 5.72 17.58
C ARG A 107 -3.58 5.03 16.56
N ILE A 108 -4.64 4.34 16.99
CA ILE A 108 -5.60 3.70 16.07
C ILE A 108 -6.24 4.73 15.12
N GLY A 109 -6.55 5.93 15.61
CA GLY A 109 -7.07 7.03 14.79
C GLY A 109 -6.01 7.71 13.91
N LEU A 110 -4.74 7.67 14.29
CA LEU A 110 -3.63 8.32 13.56
C LEU A 110 -2.95 7.40 12.53
N ILE A 111 -3.10 6.07 12.64
CA ILE A 111 -2.54 5.10 11.70
C ILE A 111 -2.93 5.40 10.24
N PRO A 112 -4.21 5.68 9.91
CA PRO A 112 -4.57 6.03 8.54
C PRO A 112 -3.83 7.28 8.04
N LEU A 113 -3.70 8.31 8.87
CA LEU A 113 -2.97 9.53 8.49
C LEU A 113 -1.47 9.26 8.31
N ALA A 114 -0.86 8.42 9.14
CA ALA A 114 0.52 7.99 8.98
C ALA A 114 0.72 7.21 7.66
N ASN A 115 -0.20 6.30 7.32
CA ASN A 115 -0.21 5.58 6.05
C ASN A 115 -0.35 6.54 4.87
N ALA A 116 -1.22 7.55 4.95
CA ALA A 116 -1.38 8.56 3.91
C ALA A 116 -0.10 9.40 3.72
N ALA A 117 0.53 9.83 4.82
CA ALA A 117 1.75 10.62 4.79
C ALA A 117 2.94 9.83 4.24
N LEU A 118 3.14 8.59 4.70
CA LEU A 118 4.18 7.70 4.18
C LEU A 118 3.97 7.41 2.69
N SER A 119 2.73 7.15 2.29
CA SER A 119 2.41 6.90 0.89
C SER A 119 2.66 8.14 0.01
N ALA A 120 2.26 9.34 0.47
CA ALA A 120 2.56 10.59 -0.24
C ALA A 120 4.07 10.82 -0.36
N TYR A 121 4.82 10.54 0.69
CA TYR A 121 6.27 10.62 0.67
C TYR A 121 6.88 9.68 -0.39
N ILE A 122 6.50 8.40 -0.38
CA ILE A 122 6.98 7.41 -1.36
C ILE A 122 6.63 7.88 -2.79
N ALA A 123 5.42 8.39 -3.00
CA ALA A 123 5.00 8.94 -4.27
C ALA A 123 5.91 10.07 -4.76
N VAL A 124 6.24 11.04 -3.89
CA VAL A 124 7.14 12.15 -4.22
C VAL A 124 8.53 11.65 -4.60
N VAL A 125 9.10 10.73 -3.80
CA VAL A 125 10.46 10.24 -4.07
C VAL A 125 10.53 9.43 -5.36
N LEU A 126 9.54 8.55 -5.60
CA LEU A 126 9.48 7.79 -6.84
C LEU A 126 9.20 8.68 -8.06
N LEU A 127 8.39 9.73 -7.91
CA LEU A 127 8.14 10.71 -8.97
C LEU A 127 9.41 11.47 -9.32
N TYR A 128 10.17 11.89 -8.30
CA TYR A 128 11.48 12.50 -8.50
C TYR A 128 12.44 11.55 -9.24
N GLY A 129 12.48 10.27 -8.88
CA GLY A 129 13.22 9.24 -9.60
C GLY A 129 12.79 9.13 -11.07
N TYR A 130 11.48 9.12 -11.34
CA TYR A 130 10.95 9.11 -12.71
C TYR A 130 11.36 10.35 -13.52
N ILE A 131 11.31 11.55 -12.93
CA ILE A 131 11.75 12.80 -13.58
C ILE A 131 13.24 12.70 -13.94
N GLN A 132 14.05 12.04 -13.11
CA GLN A 132 15.45 11.72 -13.41
C GLN A 132 15.63 10.56 -14.43
N ARG A 133 14.55 10.09 -15.06
CA ARG A 133 14.51 8.93 -15.98
C ARG A 133 14.93 7.61 -15.33
N ARG A 134 14.79 7.50 -14.00
CA ARG A 134 15.12 6.33 -13.19
C ARG A 134 13.84 5.76 -12.57
N GLY A 135 13.01 5.10 -13.38
CA GLY A 135 11.81 4.42 -12.90
C GLY A 135 10.65 4.44 -13.89
N ASN A 136 9.46 4.09 -13.42
CA ASN A 136 8.20 4.22 -14.14
C ASN A 136 7.28 5.24 -13.44
N ILE A 137 6.35 5.83 -14.19
CA ILE A 137 5.38 6.79 -13.64
C ILE A 137 4.24 6.08 -12.88
N TRP A 138 4.04 4.78 -13.11
CA TRP A 138 2.91 4.04 -12.55
C TRP A 138 3.01 3.88 -11.03
N MET A 139 4.20 3.56 -10.51
CA MET A 139 4.40 3.42 -9.06
C MET A 139 4.11 4.72 -8.27
N PRO A 140 4.67 5.90 -8.62
CA PRO A 140 4.34 7.13 -7.89
C PRO A 140 2.84 7.49 -7.98
N LEU A 141 2.19 7.24 -9.12
CA LEU A 141 0.74 7.43 -9.25
C LEU A 141 -0.06 6.49 -8.35
N ALA A 142 0.38 5.24 -8.17
CA ALA A 142 -0.26 4.29 -7.25
C ALA A 142 -0.24 4.81 -5.80
N PHE A 143 0.92 5.25 -5.32
CA PHE A 143 1.05 5.76 -3.95
C PHE A 143 0.34 7.12 -3.77
N ALA A 144 0.34 7.99 -4.78
CA ALA A 144 -0.43 9.23 -4.73
C ALA A 144 -1.94 8.95 -4.64
N ALA A 145 -2.46 8.02 -5.45
CA ALA A 145 -3.86 7.61 -5.42
C ALA A 145 -4.23 6.99 -4.07
N PHE A 146 -3.36 6.16 -3.51
CA PHE A 146 -3.59 5.56 -2.19
C PHE A 146 -3.64 6.60 -1.08
N SER A 147 -2.68 7.54 -1.04
CA SER A 147 -2.68 8.63 -0.08
C SER A 147 -3.97 9.45 -0.16
N ALA A 148 -4.37 9.85 -1.37
CA ALA A 148 -5.61 10.56 -1.61
C ALA A 148 -6.84 9.76 -1.19
N SER A 149 -6.84 8.44 -1.39
CA SER A 149 -7.96 7.57 -0.99
C SER A 149 -8.18 7.55 0.52
N ILE A 150 -7.11 7.69 1.31
CA ILE A 150 -7.22 7.74 2.77
C ILE A 150 -7.76 9.11 3.21
N ILE A 151 -7.23 10.20 2.64
CA ILE A 151 -7.68 11.57 2.96
C ILE A 151 -9.17 11.74 2.60
N LEU A 152 -9.58 11.19 1.46
CA LEU A 152 -10.95 11.27 0.95
C LEU A 152 -11.84 10.12 1.43
N SER A 153 -11.41 9.35 2.44
CA SER A 153 -12.20 8.27 3.08
C SER A 153 -13.64 8.68 3.45
N PRO A 154 -13.92 9.91 3.95
CA PRO A 154 -15.29 10.35 4.20
C PRO A 154 -16.20 10.33 2.95
N LEU A 155 -15.61 10.50 1.76
CA LEU A 155 -16.27 10.38 0.47
C LEU A 155 -16.13 8.94 -0.06
N HIS A 156 -16.87 8.01 0.54
CA HIS A 156 -16.72 6.56 0.34
C HIS A 156 -16.57 6.12 -1.13
N THR A 157 -17.35 6.67 -2.06
CA THR A 157 -17.27 6.33 -3.48
C THR A 157 -15.97 6.81 -4.12
N THR A 158 -15.54 8.03 -3.83
CA THR A 158 -14.29 8.61 -4.35
C THR A 158 -13.08 7.85 -3.81
N ALA A 159 -13.09 7.54 -2.51
CA ALA A 159 -12.06 6.73 -1.88
C ALA A 159 -11.92 5.36 -2.55
N LEU A 160 -13.05 4.70 -2.83
CA LEU A 160 -13.07 3.39 -3.48
C LEU A 160 -12.53 3.43 -4.92
N VAL A 161 -12.90 4.46 -5.70
CA VAL A 161 -12.35 4.67 -7.05
C VAL A 161 -10.83 4.84 -6.99
N LEU A 162 -10.33 5.64 -6.04
CA LEU A 162 -8.90 5.84 -5.84
C LEU A 162 -8.18 4.55 -5.40
N ARG A 163 -8.86 3.67 -4.65
CA ARG A 163 -8.33 2.33 -4.30
C ARG A 163 -8.21 1.42 -5.52
N VAL A 164 -9.20 1.43 -6.40
CA VAL A 164 -9.12 0.71 -7.69
C VAL A 164 -7.98 1.27 -8.55
N LEU A 165 -7.83 2.59 -8.63
CA LEU A 165 -6.73 3.20 -9.37
C LEU A 165 -5.37 2.84 -8.76
N THR A 166 -5.27 2.80 -7.42
CA THR A 166 -4.06 2.35 -6.72
C THR A 166 -3.64 0.96 -7.19
N THR A 167 -4.56 -0.01 -7.16
CA THR A 167 -4.23 -1.39 -7.55
C THR A 167 -3.95 -1.53 -9.05
N ALA A 168 -4.65 -0.77 -9.89
CA ALA A 168 -4.39 -0.74 -11.32
C ALA A 168 -3.00 -0.19 -11.65
N PHE A 169 -2.60 0.91 -11.00
CA PHE A 169 -1.28 1.50 -11.19
C PHE A 169 -0.15 0.62 -10.63
N LEU A 170 -0.36 -0.05 -9.48
CA LEU A 170 0.59 -1.05 -8.99
C LEU A 170 0.77 -2.18 -10.01
N ALA A 171 -0.33 -2.75 -10.49
CA ALA A 171 -0.29 -3.83 -11.48
C ALA A 171 0.44 -3.39 -12.75
N ALA A 172 0.13 -2.21 -13.29
CA ALA A 172 0.82 -1.63 -14.44
C ALA A 172 2.32 -1.39 -14.17
N GLY A 173 2.67 -0.93 -12.96
CA GLY A 173 4.05 -0.72 -12.54
C GLY A 173 4.86 -2.01 -12.53
N VAL A 174 4.29 -3.09 -11.99
CA VAL A 174 4.89 -4.42 -11.97
C VAL A 174 5.03 -4.97 -13.39
N SER A 175 3.98 -4.92 -14.22
CA SER A 175 4.05 -5.39 -15.61
C SER A 175 5.09 -4.62 -16.43
N TYR A 176 5.24 -3.32 -16.21
CA TYR A 176 6.31 -2.53 -16.85
C TYR A 176 7.70 -2.99 -16.43
N ALA A 177 7.90 -3.28 -15.14
CA ALA A 177 9.19 -3.78 -14.63
C ALA A 177 9.53 -5.14 -15.23
N GLU A 178 8.55 -6.05 -15.34
CA GLU A 178 8.70 -7.34 -16.02
C GLU A 178 9.04 -7.19 -17.50
N ALA A 179 8.36 -6.26 -18.20
CA ALA A 179 8.62 -6.02 -19.62
C ALA A 179 10.01 -5.46 -19.89
N LYS A 180 10.58 -4.67 -18.96
CA LYS A 180 11.93 -4.11 -19.07
C LYS A 180 13.03 -5.13 -18.75
N ALA A 181 12.72 -6.18 -18.00
CA ALA A 181 13.67 -7.22 -17.62
C ALA A 181 13.86 -8.33 -18.69
N LYS A 182 13.01 -8.34 -19.72
CA LYS A 182 13.11 -9.22 -20.89
C LYS A 182 13.83 -8.51 -22.04
#